data_AF-A0A2T0X275-F1
#
_entry.id   AF-A0A2T0X275-F1
#
_cell.length_a   1.000
_cell.length_b   1.000
_cell.length_c   1.000
_cell.angle_alpha   90.00
_cell.angle_beta   90.00
_cell.angle_gamma   90.00
#
_symmetry.space_group_name_H-M   'P 1'
#
loop_
_entity.id
_entity.type
_entity.pdbx_description
1 polymer ?
#
loop_
_entity_poly.entity_id
_entity_poly.type
_entity_poly.pdbx_seq_one_letter_code
_entity_poly.pdbx_strand_id
1 'polypeptide(L)'
;MPDEIDDGWILRLSEEIGAEAVDEVVAIFVEETREGVAHLRGGADAGEVLHSLSGAAANLGFSALERDARGAMLALSRGEEVPLAPLAGRFEEVCTALERRVAA
;
A
#
# COMPACT_ATOMS: atom_id res chain seq x y z
N MET A 1 3.63 1.92 -13.65
CA MET A 1 2.52 1.52 -14.57
C MET A 1 1.23 1.97 -13.90
N PRO A 2 0.33 2.70 -14.56
CA PRO A 2 -0.86 3.29 -13.94
C PRO A 2 -2.02 2.29 -13.69
N ASP A 3 -1.84 0.99 -13.95
CA ASP A 3 -2.87 -0.06 -13.78
C ASP A 3 -3.09 -0.54 -12.33
N GLU A 4 -2.50 0.10 -11.32
CA GLU A 4 -2.63 -0.36 -9.93
C GLU A 4 -3.82 0.26 -9.19
N ILE A 5 -4.31 1.45 -9.58
CA ILE A 5 -5.45 2.09 -8.93
C ILE A 5 -6.73 1.75 -9.69
N ASP A 6 -7.52 0.84 -9.10
CA ASP A 6 -8.87 0.49 -9.56
C ASP A 6 -9.83 1.64 -9.23
N ASP A 7 -10.33 2.34 -10.25
CA ASP A 7 -11.35 3.39 -10.10
C ASP A 7 -12.65 2.85 -9.48
N GLY A 8 -12.92 1.55 -9.67
CA GLY A 8 -14.00 0.84 -9.01
C GLY A 8 -13.79 0.68 -7.50
N TRP A 9 -12.56 0.78 -6.99
CA TRP A 9 -12.30 0.83 -5.56
C TRP A 9 -12.69 2.19 -4.96
N ILE A 10 -12.24 3.31 -5.57
CA ILE A 10 -12.59 4.65 -5.08
C ILE A 10 -14.10 4.85 -5.09
N LEU A 11 -14.78 4.39 -6.16
CA LEU A 11 -16.23 4.45 -6.24
C LEU A 11 -16.91 3.66 -5.11
N ARG A 12 -16.48 2.40 -4.88
CA ARG A 12 -17.04 1.58 -3.79
C ARG A 12 -16.79 2.20 -2.42
N LEU A 13 -15.59 2.72 -2.19
CA LEU A 13 -15.29 3.41 -0.94
C LEU A 13 -16.22 4.62 -0.78
N SER A 14 -16.39 5.44 -1.82
CA SER A 14 -17.32 6.57 -1.81
C SER A 14 -18.76 6.16 -1.56
N GLU A 15 -19.20 5.00 -2.05
CA GLU A 15 -20.55 4.46 -1.80
C GLU A 15 -20.72 3.98 -0.35
N GLU A 16 -19.65 3.49 0.28
CA GLU A 16 -19.66 2.95 1.65
C GLU A 16 -19.57 4.03 2.74
N ILE A 17 -18.67 5.01 2.57
CA ILE A 17 -18.37 6.02 3.61
C ILE A 17 -18.83 7.44 3.25
N GLY A 18 -19.34 7.65 2.02
CA GLY A 18 -19.69 8.96 1.50
C GLY A 18 -18.50 9.67 0.86
N ALA A 19 -18.76 10.47 -0.19
CA ALA A 19 -17.72 11.14 -0.98
C ALA A 19 -16.86 12.07 -0.11
N GLU A 20 -17.46 12.78 0.85
CA GLU A 20 -16.74 13.69 1.76
C GLU A 20 -15.76 13.01 2.73
N ALA A 21 -15.87 11.69 2.93
CA ALA A 21 -15.00 10.94 3.84
C ALA A 21 -13.86 10.20 3.11
N VAL A 22 -13.93 10.09 1.78
CA VAL A 22 -12.92 9.39 0.98
C VAL A 22 -11.55 10.05 1.12
N ASP A 23 -11.52 11.38 1.06
CA ASP A 23 -10.30 12.18 1.12
C ASP A 23 -9.54 11.96 2.43
N GLU A 24 -10.27 11.95 3.55
CA GLU A 24 -9.71 11.72 4.89
C GLU A 24 -9.18 10.29 5.03
N VAL A 25 -9.94 9.29 4.60
CA VAL A 25 -9.53 7.89 4.70
C VAL A 25 -8.32 7.60 3.80
N VAL A 26 -8.29 8.14 2.58
CA VAL A 26 -7.12 8.02 1.70
C VAL A 26 -5.92 8.73 2.29
N ALA A 27 -6.08 9.92 2.89
CA ALA A 27 -4.99 10.64 3.53
C ALA A 27 -4.37 9.83 4.69
N ILE A 28 -5.20 9.28 5.58
CA ILE A 28 -4.75 8.43 6.70
C ILE A 28 -3.99 7.21 6.16
N PHE A 29 -4.57 6.52 5.17
CA PHE A 29 -3.91 5.37 4.57
C PHE A 29 -2.54 5.72 3.98
N VAL A 30 -2.46 6.83 3.24
CA VAL A 30 -1.22 7.26 2.60
C VAL A 30 -0.16 7.59 3.65
N GLU A 31 -0.55 8.24 4.75
CA GLU A 31 0.34 8.51 5.88
C GLU A 31 0.86 7.22 6.51
N GLU A 32 -0.02 6.29 6.88
CA GLU A 32 0.35 5.00 7.47
C GLU A 32 1.24 4.15 6.55
N THR A 33 0.92 4.14 5.25
CA THR A 33 1.70 3.39 4.26
C THR A 33 3.08 3.98 4.10
N ARG A 34 3.22 5.32 4.08
CA ARG A 34 4.51 6.00 4.02
C ARG A 34 5.34 5.77 5.27
N GLU A 35 4.72 5.73 6.44
CA GLU A 35 5.38 5.37 7.69
C GLU A 35 5.92 3.93 7.62
N GLY A 36 5.10 2.98 7.15
CA GLY A 36 5.53 1.61 6.90
C GLY A 36 6.70 1.52 5.91
N VAL A 37 6.65 2.27 4.81
CA VAL A 37 7.76 2.34 3.84
C VAL A 37 9.03 2.92 4.48
N ALA A 38 8.91 3.96 5.31
CA ALA A 38 10.04 4.54 6.02
C ALA A 38 10.67 3.52 6.99
N HIS A 39 9.85 2.76 7.73
CA HIS A 39 10.31 1.67 8.59
C HIS A 39 11.01 0.56 7.80
N LEU A 40 10.44 0.16 6.65
CA LEU A 40 11.04 -0.85 5.77
C LEU A 40 12.43 -0.41 5.27
N ARG A 41 12.58 0.87 4.90
CA ARG A 41 13.86 1.47 4.48
C ARG A 41 14.83 1.66 5.65
N GLY A 42 14.33 1.89 6.85
CA GLY A 42 15.10 2.09 8.08
C GLY A 42 15.67 0.81 8.70
N GLY A 43 15.37 -0.36 8.12
CA GLY A 43 15.86 -1.65 8.62
C GLY A 43 15.08 -2.19 9.81
N ALA A 44 13.81 -1.78 9.99
CA ALA A 44 12.90 -2.44 10.90
C ALA A 44 12.66 -3.91 10.49
N ASP A 45 11.98 -4.70 11.33
CA ASP A 45 11.61 -6.07 10.98
C ASP A 45 10.72 -6.06 9.72
N ALA A 46 11.33 -6.44 8.60
CA ALA A 46 10.68 -6.43 7.31
C ALA A 46 9.45 -7.34 7.28
N GLY A 47 9.43 -8.43 8.06
CA GLY A 47 8.27 -9.32 8.13
C GLY A 47 7.04 -8.63 8.71
N GLU A 48 7.22 -7.95 9.85
CA GLU A 48 6.14 -7.20 10.51
C GLU A 48 5.66 -6.02 9.65
N VAL A 49 6.58 -5.25 9.10
CA VAL A 49 6.24 -4.10 8.25
C VAL A 49 5.52 -4.55 6.98
N LEU A 50 5.98 -5.61 6.31
CA LEU A 50 5.31 -6.14 5.13
C LEU A 50 3.95 -6.75 5.45
N HIS A 51 3.74 -7.27 6.67
CA HIS A 51 2.43 -7.73 7.10
C HIS A 51 1.44 -6.56 7.15
N SER A 52 1.81 -5.48 7.82
CA SER A 52 1.00 -4.25 7.89
C SER A 52 0.73 -3.66 6.50
N LEU A 53 1.77 -3.53 5.67
CA LEU A 53 1.64 -3.01 4.30
C LEU A 53 0.75 -3.91 3.42
N SER A 54 0.78 -5.23 3.61
CA SER A 54 -0.10 -6.15 2.89
C SER A 54 -1.56 -6.01 3.31
N GLY A 55 -1.82 -5.78 4.60
CA GLY A 55 -3.17 -5.51 5.11
C GLY A 55 -3.72 -4.18 4.59
N ALA A 56 -2.87 -3.16 4.57
CA ALA A 56 -3.18 -1.86 4.00
C ALA A 56 -3.56 -2.01 2.50
N ALA A 57 -2.72 -2.68 1.71
CA ALA A 57 -2.98 -2.92 0.29
C ALA A 57 -4.30 -3.71 0.06
N ALA A 58 -4.59 -4.71 0.90
CA ALA A 58 -5.83 -5.48 0.79
C ALA A 58 -7.08 -4.64 1.08
N ASN A 59 -7.05 -3.80 2.11
CA ASN A 59 -8.18 -2.92 2.47
C ASN A 59 -8.51 -1.93 1.35
N LEU A 60 -7.49 -1.47 0.61
CA LEU A 60 -7.70 -0.56 -0.51
C LEU A 60 -7.86 -1.26 -1.87
N GLY A 61 -8.01 -2.59 -1.89
CA GLY A 61 -8.22 -3.33 -3.14
C GLY A 61 -7.00 -3.43 -4.05
N PHE A 62 -5.79 -3.10 -3.57
CA PHE A 62 -4.55 -3.22 -4.33
C PHE A 62 -4.01 -4.65 -4.36
N SER A 63 -4.71 -5.55 -5.06
CA SER A 63 -4.37 -6.97 -5.11
C SER A 63 -2.95 -7.27 -5.62
N ALA A 64 -2.38 -6.40 -6.47
CA ALA A 64 -1.00 -6.54 -6.93
C ALA A 64 0.00 -6.27 -5.80
N LEU A 65 -0.11 -5.14 -5.10
CA LEU A 65 0.73 -4.80 -3.95
C LEU A 65 0.58 -5.81 -2.81
N GLU A 66 -0.65 -6.21 -2.51
CA GLU A 66 -0.94 -7.23 -1.50
C GLU A 66 -0.19 -8.54 -1.82
N ARG A 67 -0.28 -9.02 -3.07
CA ARG A 67 0.42 -10.22 -3.52
C ARG A 67 1.93 -10.08 -3.40
N ASP A 68 2.48 -8.94 -3.78
CA ASP A 68 3.92 -8.73 -3.82
C ASP A 68 4.51 -8.60 -2.40
N ALA A 69 3.78 -7.94 -1.49
CA ALA A 69 4.13 -7.91 -0.07
C ALA A 69 4.05 -9.30 0.59
N ARG A 70 3.01 -10.09 0.28
CA ARG A 70 2.91 -11.48 0.75
C ARG A 70 4.00 -12.38 0.20
N GLY A 71 4.36 -12.22 -1.08
CA GLY A 71 5.48 -12.92 -1.69
C GLY A 71 6.80 -12.61 -0.99
N ALA A 72 7.05 -11.34 -0.71
CA ALA A 72 8.22 -10.89 0.06
C ALA A 72 8.25 -11.49 1.48
N MET A 73 7.14 -11.48 2.21
CA MET A 73 7.06 -12.13 3.52
C MET A 73 7.38 -13.63 3.46
N LEU A 74 6.84 -14.34 2.47
CA LEU A 74 7.10 -15.77 2.30
C LEU A 74 8.58 -16.04 2.02
N ALA A 75 9.21 -15.26 1.14
CA ALA A 75 10.63 -15.39 0.84
C ALA A 75 11.50 -15.10 2.08
N LEU A 76 11.18 -14.05 2.85
CA LEU A 76 11.86 -13.77 4.12
C LEU A 76 11.72 -14.91 5.13
N SER A 77 10.53 -15.52 5.24
CA SER A 77 10.29 -16.68 6.14
C SER A 77 11.13 -17.91 5.78
N ARG A 78 11.62 -17.98 4.54
CA ARG A 78 12.51 -19.04 4.04
C ARG A 78 13.99 -18.68 4.15
N GLY A 79 14.32 -17.48 4.63
CA GLY A 79 15.69 -16.97 4.67
C GLY A 79 16.22 -16.57 3.30
N GLU A 80 15.34 -16.32 2.32
CA GLU A 80 15.72 -15.84 1.00
C GLU A 80 15.99 -14.33 1.04
N GLU A 81 16.91 -13.86 0.19
CA GLU A 81 17.19 -12.43 0.05
C GLU A 81 16.07 -11.77 -0.77
N VAL A 82 15.42 -10.77 -0.17
CA VAL A 82 14.32 -10.05 -0.81
C VAL A 82 14.74 -8.61 -1.09
N PRO A 83 14.62 -8.12 -2.33
CA PRO A 83 14.88 -6.73 -2.64
C PRO A 83 13.73 -5.84 -2.13
N LEU A 84 13.84 -5.40 -0.87
CA LEU A 84 12.82 -4.58 -0.20
C LEU A 84 12.73 -3.16 -0.77
N ALA A 85 13.83 -2.59 -1.26
CA ALA A 85 13.86 -1.23 -1.78
C ALA A 85 12.96 -1.02 -3.02
N PRO A 86 12.96 -1.89 -4.04
CA PRO A 86 11.98 -1.83 -5.14
C PRO A 86 10.52 -1.94 -4.67
N LEU A 87 10.24 -2.82 -3.70
CA LEU A 87 8.89 -2.99 -3.17
C LEU A 87 8.42 -1.73 -2.43
N ALA A 88 9.27 -1.16 -1.58
CA ALA A 88 9.06 0.14 -0.94
C ALA A 88 8.80 1.27 -1.96
N GLY A 89 9.53 1.26 -3.09
CA GLY A 89 9.31 2.20 -4.18
C GLY A 89 7.90 2.10 -4.78
N ARG A 90 7.39 0.89 -4.97
CA ARG A 90 6.03 0.69 -5.52
C ARG A 90 4.92 1.15 -4.58
N PHE A 91 5.06 0.93 -3.28
CA PHE A 91 4.11 1.49 -2.31
C PHE A 91 4.06 3.02 -2.39
N GLU A 92 5.21 3.69 -2.53
CA GLU A 92 5.26 5.15 -2.68
C GLU A 92 4.66 5.67 -3.99
N GLU A 93 4.88 4.95 -5.09
CA GLU A 93 4.25 5.27 -6.37
C GLU A 93 2.71 5.23 -6.26
N VAL A 94 2.18 4.20 -5.59
CA VAL A 94 0.72 4.07 -5.39
C VAL A 94 0.18 5.14 -4.45
N CYS A 95 0.86 5.44 -3.33
CA CYS A 95 0.48 6.56 -2.46
C CYS A 95 0.40 7.88 -3.22
N THR A 96 1.43 8.19 -4.01
CA THR A 96 1.48 9.42 -4.81
C THR A 96 0.36 9.46 -5.85
N ALA A 97 0.04 8.32 -6.48
CA ALA A 97 -1.01 8.22 -7.48
C ALA A 97 -2.42 8.34 -6.85
N LEU A 98 -2.61 7.80 -5.64
CA LEU A 98 -3.84 7.92 -4.87
C LEU A 98 -4.11 9.38 -4.50
N GLU A 99 -3.15 10.06 -3.87
CA GLU A 99 -3.30 11.48 -3.47
C GLU A 99 -3.68 12.37 -4.66
N ARG A 100 -3.03 12.16 -5.81
CA ARG A 100 -3.36 12.91 -7.03
C ARG A 100 -4.76 12.63 -7.54
N ARG A 101 -5.31 11.45 -7.27
CA ARG A 101 -6.63 11.06 -7.76
C ARG A 101 -7.75 11.64 -6.92
N VAL A 102 -7.63 11.62 -5.59
CA VAL A 102 -8.61 12.24 -4.69
C VAL A 102 -8.58 13.76 -4.72
N ALA A 103 -7.42 14.35 -5.06
CA ALA A 103 -7.30 15.81 -5.20
C ALA A 103 -7.81 16.38 -6.55
N ALA A 104 -8.23 15.53 -7.49
CA ALA A 104 -8.63 15.90 -8.86
C ALA A 104 -10.14 15.87 -9.05
#